data_AF-A0A7S4T9I3-F1
#
_entry.id   AF-A0A7S4T9I3-F1
#
_cell.length_a   1.000
_cell.length_b   1.000
_cell.length_c   1.000
_cell.angle_alpha   90.00
_cell.angle_beta   90.00
_cell.angle_gamma   90.00
#
_symmetry.space_group_name_H-M   'P 1'
#
loop_
_entity.id
_entity.type
_entity.pdbx_description
1 polymer ?
#
loop_
_entity_poly.entity_id
_entity_poly.type
_entity_poly.pdbx_seq_one_letter_code
_entity_poly.pdbx_strand_id
1 'polypeptide(L)'
;MLIHNMVQGDVKRVRMYALAVVPQFAQCRPSVYRRLKSALLEKDYDGSKRNDILTDLQSLYSCLGISCKDIGAYQTDVLGACGDPPVSFPMAEYIPSSPVREYAELDLDIWNMKLLLNYGEKAYPMAKYLYLHGKNSYIPADENDADAEKVHRTLHSLAESDFRKKASPYYEAFVEYFNDNFYSDRIILDSLGRKGRWGDNNADFVGGGTFDQRYEVISTILQYQVVHLYLLAEIEDAVEDCIKQDVTDNDGNLHSWDEVAALVIGSLEGAGQGGSKDFRDGQFIWSLANKMSVDFGSAEDGFALVNSEIEDLLYAGKGMIQSYDCADFTKVVTRLRNIMLIPLIQSVIKYATKMEGLSYESNADAVAKGEAFTLCALPIIYHYDKDGAKVIEMNMLSPLTRSRFNPKLKGTQMTYVEEGPQAVADAFWKTMRALELPSRFVGSLDGADPSKLGEIAGSASNMKLSLATFSTSVAISVLGSLYLFFG
;
A
#
# COMPACT_ATOMS: atom_id res chain seq x y z
N MET A 1 32.01 -19.77 -7.99
CA MET A 1 32.31 -20.89 -7.05
C MET A 1 31.09 -21.66 -6.57
N LEU A 2 30.02 -21.00 -6.10
CA LEU A 2 28.78 -21.70 -5.68
C LEU A 2 28.22 -22.58 -6.81
N ILE A 3 27.97 -22.00 -7.99
CA ILE A 3 27.45 -22.71 -9.18
C ILE A 3 28.32 -23.91 -9.55
N HIS A 4 29.66 -23.75 -9.56
CA HIS A 4 30.59 -24.84 -9.83
C HIS A 4 30.37 -26.04 -8.89
N ASN A 5 30.31 -25.80 -7.57
CA ASN A 5 30.15 -26.88 -6.60
C ASN A 5 28.74 -27.49 -6.63
N MET A 6 27.72 -26.72 -7.02
CA MET A 6 26.38 -27.24 -7.30
C MET A 6 26.37 -28.22 -8.47
N VAL A 7 27.16 -27.94 -9.52
CA VAL A 7 27.34 -28.85 -10.66
C VAL A 7 28.12 -30.11 -10.27
N GLN A 8 29.18 -29.96 -9.46
CA GLN A 8 29.98 -31.10 -8.97
C GLN A 8 29.23 -31.96 -7.93
N GLY A 9 28.13 -31.46 -7.35
CA GLY A 9 27.42 -32.14 -6.27
C GLY A 9 28.18 -32.15 -4.94
N ASP A 10 29.15 -31.26 -4.74
CA ASP A 10 29.90 -31.15 -3.48
C ASP A 10 29.06 -30.39 -2.43
N VAL A 11 28.21 -31.13 -1.72
CA VAL A 11 27.27 -30.59 -0.73
C VAL A 11 27.96 -29.71 0.31
N LYS A 12 29.16 -30.09 0.78
CA LYS A 12 29.88 -29.32 1.80
C LYS A 12 30.35 -27.98 1.27
N ARG A 13 30.93 -27.96 0.06
CA ARG A 13 31.37 -26.71 -0.57
C ARG A 13 30.20 -25.85 -1.03
N VAL A 14 29.09 -26.45 -1.49
CA VAL A 14 27.86 -25.72 -1.80
C VAL A 14 27.40 -24.93 -0.57
N ARG A 15 27.27 -25.59 0.58
CA ARG A 15 26.85 -24.91 1.82
C ARG A 15 27.83 -23.82 2.24
N MET A 16 29.14 -24.07 2.16
CA MET A 16 30.17 -23.09 2.49
C MET A 16 30.07 -21.82 1.63
N TYR A 17 29.95 -21.96 0.30
CA TYR A 17 29.81 -20.79 -0.57
C TYR A 17 28.43 -20.13 -0.45
N ALA A 18 27.38 -20.90 -0.21
CA ALA A 18 26.04 -20.38 0.01
C ALA A 18 25.97 -19.50 1.26
N LEU A 19 26.74 -19.80 2.32
CA LEU A 19 26.80 -18.96 3.53
C LEU A 19 27.29 -17.53 3.25
N ALA A 20 28.14 -17.34 2.24
CA ALA A 20 28.61 -16.02 1.84
C ALA A 20 27.62 -15.31 0.90
N VAL A 21 26.96 -16.06 0.02
CA VAL A 21 26.14 -15.52 -1.07
C VAL A 21 24.68 -15.29 -0.64
N VAL A 22 24.03 -16.29 -0.05
CA VAL A 22 22.58 -16.27 0.23
C VAL A 22 22.16 -15.11 1.14
N PRO A 23 22.89 -14.73 2.20
CA PRO A 23 22.51 -13.58 3.02
C PRO A 23 22.43 -12.26 2.26
N GLN A 24 23.24 -12.09 1.20
CA GLN A 24 23.24 -10.86 0.38
C GLN A 24 21.90 -10.67 -0.35
N PHE A 25 21.17 -11.75 -0.60
CA PHE A 25 19.89 -11.73 -1.30
C PHE A 25 18.69 -11.36 -0.43
N ALA A 26 18.87 -11.27 0.89
CA ALA A 26 17.79 -10.86 1.78
C ALA A 26 17.19 -9.50 1.39
N GLN A 27 18.03 -8.58 0.88
CA GLN A 27 17.65 -7.23 0.44
C GLN A 27 16.90 -7.16 -0.89
N CYS A 28 16.77 -8.27 -1.61
CA CYS A 28 16.25 -8.25 -2.98
C CYS A 28 14.83 -8.79 -3.12
N ARG A 29 14.57 -10.01 -2.67
CA ARG A 29 13.20 -10.56 -2.70
C ARG A 29 13.00 -11.56 -1.56
N PRO A 30 12.11 -11.28 -0.59
CA PRO A 30 11.94 -12.10 0.61
C PRO A 30 11.61 -13.58 0.32
N SER A 31 10.77 -13.85 -0.68
CA SER A 31 10.36 -15.21 -1.03
C SER A 31 11.49 -16.03 -1.66
N VAL A 32 12.21 -15.44 -2.61
CA VAL A 32 13.37 -16.07 -3.27
C VAL A 32 14.49 -16.30 -2.25
N TYR A 33 14.78 -15.30 -1.41
CA TYR A 33 15.75 -15.45 -0.33
C TYR A 33 15.42 -16.64 0.59
N ARG A 34 14.15 -16.78 1.00
CA ARG A 34 13.74 -17.92 1.85
C ARG A 34 13.86 -19.26 1.15
N ARG A 35 13.53 -19.34 -0.15
CA ARG A 35 13.74 -20.57 -0.93
C ARG A 35 15.21 -20.93 -1.03
N LEU A 36 16.08 -19.97 -1.36
CA LEU A 36 17.53 -20.16 -1.41
C LEU A 36 18.11 -20.56 -0.04
N LYS A 37 17.71 -19.88 1.03
CA LYS A 37 18.12 -20.21 2.40
C LYS A 37 17.70 -21.64 2.77
N SER A 38 16.45 -22.01 2.48
CA SER A 38 15.96 -23.36 2.77
C SER A 38 16.72 -24.42 1.98
N ALA A 39 16.94 -24.18 0.69
CA ALA A 39 17.55 -25.14 -0.23
C ALA A 39 19.07 -25.31 -0.05
N LEU A 40 19.78 -24.26 0.38
CA LEU A 40 21.25 -24.26 0.42
C LEU A 40 21.86 -24.18 1.82
N LEU A 41 21.12 -23.72 2.83
CA LEU A 41 21.65 -23.47 4.18
C LEU A 41 20.96 -24.28 5.28
N GLU A 42 19.65 -24.50 5.17
CA GLU A 42 18.86 -25.22 6.19
C GLU A 42 18.78 -26.72 5.90
N LYS A 43 18.81 -27.11 4.62
CA LYS A 43 18.81 -28.51 4.15
C LYS A 43 20.13 -28.84 3.45
N ASP A 44 20.40 -30.12 3.29
CA ASP A 44 21.47 -30.57 2.40
C ASP A 44 21.06 -30.31 0.94
N TYR A 45 22.02 -29.84 0.15
CA TYR A 45 21.80 -29.51 -1.26
C TYR A 45 21.33 -30.74 -2.05
N ASP A 46 20.16 -30.59 -2.69
CA ASP A 46 19.58 -31.57 -3.59
C ASP A 46 19.92 -31.20 -5.05
N GLY A 47 20.76 -32.01 -5.70
CA GLY A 47 21.16 -31.81 -7.09
C GLY A 47 20.01 -31.83 -8.09
N SER A 48 18.87 -32.46 -7.76
CA SER A 48 17.66 -32.43 -8.60
C SER A 48 17.02 -31.04 -8.67
N LYS A 49 17.29 -30.19 -7.68
CA LYS A 49 16.80 -28.81 -7.56
C LYS A 49 17.74 -27.76 -8.12
N ARG A 50 18.86 -28.17 -8.74
CA ARG A 50 19.89 -27.27 -9.26
C ARG A 50 19.33 -26.15 -10.14
N ASN A 51 18.44 -26.48 -11.07
CA ASN A 51 17.90 -25.51 -12.03
C ASN A 51 16.94 -24.51 -11.36
N ASP A 52 16.11 -24.99 -10.43
CA ASP A 52 15.22 -24.14 -9.61
C ASP A 52 16.06 -23.13 -8.80
N ILE A 53 17.12 -23.61 -8.13
CA ILE A 53 18.04 -22.77 -7.34
C ILE A 53 18.78 -21.78 -8.24
N LEU A 54 19.24 -22.21 -9.42
CA LEU A 54 19.93 -21.33 -10.35
C LEU A 54 19.01 -20.22 -10.87
N THR A 55 17.75 -20.55 -11.17
CA THR A 55 16.71 -19.57 -11.55
C THR A 55 16.48 -18.56 -10.42
N ASP A 56 16.35 -19.05 -9.18
CA ASP A 56 16.19 -18.19 -8.00
C ASP A 56 17.41 -17.26 -7.83
N LEU A 57 18.64 -17.76 -7.97
CA LEU A 57 19.87 -16.95 -7.90
C LEU A 57 19.87 -15.87 -8.98
N GLN A 58 19.62 -16.25 -10.23
CA GLN A 58 19.67 -15.34 -11.39
C GLN A 58 18.61 -14.24 -11.29
N SER A 59 17.42 -14.55 -10.77
CA SER A 59 16.35 -13.57 -10.59
C SER A 59 16.68 -12.41 -9.66
N LEU A 60 17.77 -12.50 -8.89
CA LEU A 60 18.18 -11.48 -7.91
C LEU A 60 19.42 -10.69 -8.32
N TYR A 61 20.08 -11.03 -9.44
CA TYR A 61 21.32 -10.37 -9.84
C TYR A 61 21.13 -8.88 -10.08
N SER A 62 20.07 -8.50 -10.80
CA SER A 62 19.82 -7.10 -11.14
C SER A 62 19.60 -6.22 -9.91
N CYS A 63 18.96 -6.75 -8.85
CA CYS A 63 18.79 -6.01 -7.59
C CYS A 63 20.14 -5.70 -6.91
N LEU A 64 21.17 -6.54 -7.12
CA LEU A 64 22.51 -6.28 -6.63
C LEU A 64 23.34 -5.41 -7.60
N GLY A 65 22.75 -4.92 -8.69
CA GLY A 65 23.45 -4.21 -9.75
C GLY A 65 24.42 -5.11 -10.53
N ILE A 66 24.17 -6.42 -10.55
CA ILE A 66 25.00 -7.41 -11.24
C ILE A 66 24.28 -7.84 -12.52
N SER A 67 24.97 -7.76 -13.65
CA SER A 67 24.47 -8.28 -14.93
C SER A 67 24.90 -9.72 -15.16
N CYS A 68 24.21 -10.39 -16.09
CA CYS A 68 24.59 -11.71 -16.57
C CYS A 68 25.96 -11.72 -17.23
N LYS A 69 26.38 -10.60 -17.82
CA LYS A 69 27.73 -10.42 -18.36
C LYS A 69 28.80 -10.44 -17.27
N ASP A 70 28.51 -9.90 -16.08
CA ASP A 70 29.45 -9.88 -14.95
C ASP A 70 29.68 -11.28 -14.36
N ILE A 71 28.63 -12.12 -14.37
CA ILE A 71 28.71 -13.51 -13.91
C ILE A 71 29.33 -14.43 -14.97
N GLY A 72 29.01 -14.20 -16.25
CA GLY A 72 29.43 -15.02 -17.38
C GLY A 72 28.67 -16.36 -17.49
N ALA A 73 29.17 -17.25 -18.35
CA ALA A 73 28.59 -18.58 -18.55
C ALA A 73 29.49 -19.67 -17.95
N TYR A 74 28.90 -20.60 -17.20
CA TYR A 74 29.63 -21.74 -16.64
C TYR A 74 29.51 -22.93 -17.59
N GLN A 75 30.57 -23.23 -18.35
CA GLN A 75 30.64 -24.38 -19.28
C GLN A 75 29.34 -24.51 -20.09
N THR A 76 29.21 -23.73 -21.17
CA THR A 76 27.94 -23.50 -21.90
C THR A 76 27.25 -24.77 -22.42
N ASP A 77 27.95 -25.90 -22.46
CA ASP A 77 27.46 -27.24 -22.74
C ASP A 77 26.77 -27.93 -21.54
N VAL A 78 27.01 -27.44 -20.33
CA VAL A 78 26.50 -27.96 -19.05
C VAL A 78 25.40 -27.07 -18.45
N LEU A 79 25.57 -25.75 -18.49
CA LEU A 79 24.57 -24.78 -18.03
C LEU A 79 24.41 -23.66 -19.05
N GLY A 80 23.15 -23.31 -19.35
CA GLY A 80 22.84 -22.14 -20.18
C GLY A 80 23.35 -20.86 -19.53
N ALA A 81 23.77 -19.90 -20.36
CA ALA A 81 24.05 -18.54 -19.92
C ALA A 81 22.79 -17.94 -19.29
N CYS A 82 22.97 -17.10 -18.26
CA CYS A 82 21.83 -16.38 -17.70
C CYS A 82 21.39 -15.25 -18.65
N GLY A 83 20.12 -14.86 -18.54
CA GLY A 83 19.57 -13.71 -19.24
C GLY A 83 19.32 -12.57 -18.26
N ASP A 84 19.75 -11.37 -18.62
CA ASP A 84 19.34 -10.17 -17.91
C ASP A 84 17.82 -9.97 -18.09
N PRO A 85 17.13 -9.33 -17.13
CA PRO A 85 15.72 -9.02 -17.26
C PRO A 85 15.45 -8.27 -18.58
N PRO A 86 14.32 -8.56 -19.25
CA PRO A 86 13.98 -7.85 -20.47
C PRO A 86 13.87 -6.33 -20.22
N VAL A 87 14.12 -5.54 -21.27
CA VAL A 87 13.96 -4.08 -21.22
C VAL A 87 12.50 -3.72 -20.93
N SER A 88 11.55 -4.47 -21.51
CA SER A 88 10.17 -4.43 -21.02
C SER A 88 10.18 -4.97 -19.59
N PHE A 89 9.79 -4.15 -18.62
CA PHE A 89 9.68 -4.53 -17.21
C PHE A 89 8.20 -4.74 -16.83
N PRO A 90 7.56 -5.87 -17.20
CA PRO A 90 6.20 -6.14 -16.77
C PRO A 90 6.11 -6.23 -15.25
N MET A 91 5.05 -5.66 -14.69
CA MET A 91 4.74 -5.67 -13.27
C MET A 91 3.30 -6.14 -13.12
N ALA A 92 3.11 -7.30 -12.51
CA ALA A 92 1.80 -7.95 -12.36
C ALA A 92 0.99 -7.94 -13.67
N GLU A 93 1.59 -8.43 -14.76
CA GLU A 93 1.07 -8.41 -16.14
C GLU A 93 0.90 -7.05 -16.82
N TYR A 94 0.92 -5.93 -16.10
CA TYR A 94 0.98 -4.62 -16.73
C TYR A 94 2.32 -4.46 -17.47
N ILE A 95 2.26 -4.10 -18.76
CA ILE A 95 3.45 -3.86 -19.60
C ILE A 95 3.59 -2.35 -19.83
N PRO A 96 4.56 -1.67 -19.17
CA PRO A 96 4.85 -0.27 -19.43
C PRO A 96 5.26 -0.02 -20.88
N SER A 97 4.95 1.17 -21.38
CA SER A 97 5.44 1.68 -22.67
C SER A 97 6.76 2.45 -22.56
N SER A 98 7.14 2.87 -21.36
CA SER A 98 8.34 3.63 -21.04
C SER A 98 9.19 2.95 -19.95
N PRO A 99 10.48 3.30 -19.80
CA PRO A 99 11.35 2.71 -18.80
C PRO A 99 11.04 3.26 -17.39
N VAL A 100 10.20 2.55 -16.64
CA VAL A 100 9.78 2.94 -15.27
C VAL A 100 10.27 1.98 -14.19
N ARG A 101 11.24 1.13 -14.53
CA ARG A 101 11.76 0.12 -13.61
C ARG A 101 12.40 0.76 -12.38
N GLU A 102 13.27 1.73 -12.59
CA GLU A 102 13.96 2.46 -11.53
C GLU A 102 12.95 3.16 -10.62
N TYR A 103 11.82 3.60 -11.17
CA TYR A 103 10.71 4.16 -10.42
C TYR A 103 10.02 3.12 -9.52
N ALA A 104 9.76 1.93 -10.07
CA ALA A 104 9.14 0.81 -9.37
C ALA A 104 10.03 0.26 -8.24
N GLU A 105 11.36 0.36 -8.39
CA GLU A 105 12.37 -0.11 -7.44
C GLU A 105 12.42 0.73 -6.14
N LEU A 106 11.64 1.80 -6.01
CA LEU A 106 11.43 2.50 -4.74
C LEU A 106 10.83 1.57 -3.66
N ASP A 107 10.09 0.52 -4.05
CA ASP A 107 9.56 -0.48 -3.13
C ASP A 107 10.68 -1.29 -2.43
N LEU A 108 11.84 -1.45 -3.07
CA LEU A 108 13.02 -2.07 -2.49
C LEU A 108 13.60 -1.22 -1.35
N ASP A 109 13.48 0.12 -1.41
CA ASP A 109 13.89 1.00 -0.30
C ASP A 109 13.00 0.76 0.93
N ILE A 110 11.69 0.58 0.75
CA ILE A 110 10.77 0.20 1.85
C ILE A 110 11.10 -1.20 2.37
N TRP A 111 11.40 -2.15 1.50
CA TRP A 111 11.81 -3.49 1.93
C TRP A 111 13.14 -3.47 2.71
N ASN A 112 14.14 -2.73 2.21
CA ASN A 112 15.44 -2.55 2.87
C ASN A 112 15.29 -1.81 4.20
N MET A 113 14.40 -0.83 4.28
CA MET A 113 14.01 -0.18 5.53
C MET A 113 13.46 -1.21 6.51
N LYS A 114 12.51 -2.07 6.10
CA LYS A 114 11.94 -3.12 6.97
C LYS A 114 13.00 -4.12 7.44
N LEU A 115 13.97 -4.48 6.61
CA LEU A 115 15.09 -5.32 7.04
C LEU A 115 15.96 -4.65 8.10
N LEU A 116 16.33 -3.39 7.88
CA LEU A 116 17.14 -2.61 8.83
C LEU A 116 16.39 -2.42 10.15
N LEU A 117 15.11 -2.06 10.07
CA LEU A 117 14.26 -1.94 11.23
C LEU A 117 14.23 -3.29 11.95
N ASN A 118 13.90 -4.41 11.30
CA ASN A 118 13.84 -5.74 11.92
C ASN A 118 15.19 -6.25 12.49
N TYR A 119 16.34 -5.69 12.08
CA TYR A 119 17.64 -6.07 12.63
C TYR A 119 17.86 -5.60 14.08
N GLY A 120 17.20 -4.51 14.49
CA GLY A 120 17.38 -3.93 15.83
C GLY A 120 17.75 -2.45 15.79
N GLU A 121 17.66 -1.79 16.94
CA GLU A 121 17.95 -0.35 17.07
C GLU A 121 19.34 0.06 16.58
N LYS A 122 20.32 -0.86 16.62
CA LYS A 122 21.68 -0.62 16.09
C LYS A 122 21.70 -0.28 14.60
N ALA A 123 20.68 -0.71 13.84
CA ALA A 123 20.55 -0.41 12.42
C ALA A 123 19.72 0.86 12.14
N TYR A 124 19.12 1.51 13.14
CA TYR A 124 18.30 2.70 12.93
C TYR A 124 19.08 3.89 12.32
N PRO A 125 20.37 4.13 12.64
CA PRO A 125 21.15 5.13 11.92
C PRO A 125 21.27 4.82 10.42
N MET A 126 21.42 3.54 10.05
CA MET A 126 21.44 3.11 8.65
C MET A 126 20.05 3.20 8.00
N ALA A 127 19.00 2.88 8.76
CA ALA A 127 17.61 3.07 8.32
C ALA A 127 17.34 4.55 8.01
N LYS A 128 17.77 5.46 8.89
CA LYS A 128 17.70 6.90 8.65
C LYS A 128 18.51 7.32 7.42
N TYR A 129 19.71 6.79 7.25
CA TYR A 129 20.52 7.08 6.06
C TYR A 129 19.82 6.64 4.77
N LEU A 130 19.26 5.43 4.74
CA LEU A 130 18.47 4.91 3.62
C LEU A 130 17.26 5.79 3.33
N TYR A 131 16.52 6.23 4.35
CA TYR A 131 15.37 7.11 4.18
C TYR A 131 15.73 8.44 3.51
N LEU A 132 16.84 9.05 3.94
CA LEU A 132 17.29 10.36 3.46
C LEU A 132 17.91 10.32 2.06
N HIS A 133 18.65 9.25 1.75
CA HIS A 133 19.49 9.19 0.55
C HIS A 133 19.04 8.18 -0.50
N GLY A 134 18.09 7.31 -0.16
CA GLY A 134 17.64 6.24 -1.05
C GLY A 134 18.75 5.23 -1.36
N LYS A 135 18.41 4.23 -2.16
CA LYS A 135 19.40 3.27 -2.68
C LYS A 135 19.01 2.63 -4.01
N ASN A 136 17.75 2.26 -4.18
CA ASN A 136 17.36 1.42 -5.31
C ASN A 136 16.73 2.22 -6.44
N SER A 137 15.95 3.27 -6.14
CA SER A 137 15.24 4.06 -7.15
C SER A 137 16.12 5.11 -7.82
N TYR A 138 16.93 4.71 -8.81
CA TYR A 138 17.84 5.60 -9.54
C TYR A 138 17.10 6.66 -10.38
N ILE A 139 17.63 7.89 -10.44
CA ILE A 139 17.21 8.92 -11.39
C ILE A 139 18.24 8.89 -12.53
N PRO A 140 17.85 8.48 -13.76
CA PRO A 140 18.73 8.53 -14.91
C PRO A 140 19.33 9.92 -15.08
N ALA A 141 20.66 9.98 -15.24
CA ALA A 141 21.34 11.21 -15.62
C ALA A 141 20.90 11.66 -17.02
N ASP A 142 20.93 12.98 -17.27
CA ASP A 142 20.85 13.50 -18.64
C ASP A 142 21.97 12.84 -19.46
N GLU A 143 21.62 12.24 -20.60
CA GLU A 143 22.57 11.53 -21.46
C GLU A 143 23.72 12.44 -21.93
N ASN A 144 23.56 13.76 -21.85
CA ASN A 144 24.57 14.75 -22.20
C ASN A 144 25.56 15.07 -21.07
N ASP A 145 25.36 14.56 -19.85
CA ASP A 145 26.24 14.79 -18.71
C ASP A 145 26.79 13.47 -18.15
N ALA A 146 27.89 13.01 -18.74
CA ALA A 146 28.58 11.79 -18.33
C ALA A 146 29.19 11.85 -16.91
N ASP A 147 29.28 13.05 -16.31
CA ASP A 147 29.80 13.27 -14.96
C ASP A 147 28.67 13.48 -13.93
N ALA A 148 27.40 13.41 -14.34
CA ALA A 148 26.26 13.59 -13.45
C ALA A 148 26.30 12.59 -12.29
N GLU A 149 26.21 13.12 -11.06
CA GLU A 149 26.19 12.30 -9.86
C GLU A 149 24.97 11.37 -9.90
N LYS A 150 25.17 10.11 -9.47
CA LYS A 150 24.06 9.18 -9.41
C LYS A 150 23.11 9.55 -8.28
N VAL A 151 21.99 10.19 -8.62
CA VAL A 151 20.95 10.58 -7.66
C VAL A 151 19.87 9.50 -7.57
N HIS A 152 19.30 9.33 -6.38
CA HIS A 152 18.15 8.44 -6.17
C HIS A 152 16.92 9.27 -5.83
N ARG A 153 15.74 8.81 -6.25
CA ARG A 153 14.48 9.24 -5.62
C ARG A 153 14.47 8.67 -4.22
N THR A 154 14.12 9.48 -3.22
CA THR A 154 14.20 9.08 -1.81
C THR A 154 12.84 9.18 -1.15
N LEU A 155 12.56 8.28 -0.21
CA LEU A 155 11.32 8.33 0.57
C LEU A 155 11.20 9.65 1.35
N HIS A 156 12.33 10.24 1.74
CA HIS A 156 12.38 11.59 2.33
C HIS A 156 11.97 12.69 1.33
N SER A 157 12.50 12.69 0.11
CA SER A 157 12.13 13.70 -0.89
C SER A 157 10.65 13.61 -1.25
N LEU A 158 10.10 12.39 -1.37
CA LEU A 158 8.67 12.18 -1.57
C LEU A 158 7.84 12.75 -0.42
N ALA A 159 8.30 12.62 0.84
CA ALA A 159 7.58 13.08 2.03
C ALA A 159 7.60 14.61 2.20
N GLU A 160 8.58 15.32 1.62
CA GLU A 160 8.71 16.77 1.75
C GLU A 160 8.32 17.55 0.50
N SER A 161 8.46 16.95 -0.69
CA SER A 161 8.33 17.64 -1.97
C SER A 161 7.02 18.43 -2.11
N ASP A 162 7.15 19.62 -2.69
CA ASP A 162 6.03 20.47 -3.10
C ASP A 162 5.18 19.82 -4.20
N PHE A 163 5.71 18.83 -4.92
CA PHE A 163 4.96 18.06 -5.92
C PHE A 163 3.71 17.40 -5.31
N ARG A 164 3.76 17.00 -4.03
CA ARG A 164 2.60 16.46 -3.30
C ARG A 164 1.39 17.38 -3.30
N LYS A 165 1.56 18.69 -3.51
CA LYS A 165 0.44 19.65 -3.59
C LYS A 165 -0.50 19.34 -4.75
N LYS A 166 -0.06 18.62 -5.78
CA LYS A 166 -0.94 18.17 -6.88
C LYS A 166 -2.03 17.20 -6.41
N ALA A 167 -1.82 16.50 -5.31
CA ALA A 167 -2.79 15.56 -4.72
C ALA A 167 -4.01 16.24 -4.05
N SER A 168 -4.33 17.50 -4.37
CA SER A 168 -5.53 18.18 -3.85
C SER A 168 -6.81 17.43 -4.24
N PRO A 169 -7.86 17.40 -3.39
CA PRO A 169 -7.96 18.07 -2.09
C PRO A 169 -7.33 17.27 -0.93
N TYR A 170 -6.73 16.11 -1.19
CA TYR A 170 -6.20 15.25 -0.13
C TYR A 170 -4.95 15.82 0.51
N TYR A 171 -4.07 16.47 -0.25
CA TYR A 171 -2.93 17.20 0.31
C TYR A 171 -3.37 18.16 1.43
N GLU A 172 -4.36 19.02 1.16
CA GLU A 172 -4.89 19.96 2.14
C GLU A 172 -5.51 19.25 3.33
N ALA A 173 -6.26 18.17 3.10
CA ALA A 173 -6.87 17.40 4.17
C ALA A 173 -5.82 16.84 5.15
N PHE A 174 -4.70 16.32 4.63
CA PHE A 174 -3.58 15.85 5.46
C PHE A 174 -2.91 16.99 6.22
N VAL A 175 -2.54 18.08 5.53
CA VAL A 175 -1.89 19.23 6.16
C VAL A 175 -2.78 19.85 7.25
N GLU A 176 -4.08 19.99 7.00
CA GLU A 176 -5.03 20.52 7.97
C GLU A 176 -5.20 19.57 9.16
N TYR A 177 -5.21 18.25 8.93
CA TYR A 177 -5.36 17.26 10.01
C TYR A 177 -4.16 17.24 10.96
N PHE A 178 -2.95 17.25 10.41
CA PHE A 178 -1.71 17.20 11.19
C PHE A 178 -1.20 18.57 11.64
N ASN A 179 -1.74 19.65 11.06
CA ASN A 179 -1.24 21.02 11.22
C ASN A 179 0.28 21.12 10.95
N ASP A 180 0.73 20.42 9.91
CA ASP A 180 2.14 20.28 9.54
C ASP A 180 2.26 19.91 8.06
N ASN A 181 3.12 20.61 7.31
CA ASN A 181 3.37 20.32 5.89
C ASN A 181 4.25 19.08 5.69
N PHE A 182 5.03 18.72 6.71
CA PHE A 182 6.01 17.65 6.71
C PHE A 182 5.62 16.52 7.68
N TYR A 183 4.31 16.31 7.85
CA TYR A 183 3.74 15.40 8.85
C TYR A 183 4.31 13.98 8.74
N SER A 184 4.37 13.40 7.53
CA SER A 184 4.93 12.05 7.33
C SER A 184 6.41 11.98 7.68
N ASP A 185 7.19 12.97 7.23
CA ASP A 185 8.64 13.03 7.49
C ASP A 185 8.92 13.13 8.99
N ARG A 186 8.21 14.02 9.69
CA ARG A 186 8.32 14.18 11.13
C ARG A 186 7.99 12.89 11.86
N ILE A 187 6.89 12.20 11.50
CA ILE A 187 6.51 10.92 12.11
C ILE A 187 7.62 9.87 11.93
N ILE A 188 8.20 9.78 10.73
CA ILE A 188 9.27 8.81 10.41
C ILE A 188 10.55 9.13 11.18
N LEU A 189 11.03 10.38 11.11
CA LEU A 189 12.27 10.81 11.76
C LEU A 189 12.17 10.77 13.29
N ASP A 190 11.01 11.11 13.86
CA ASP A 190 10.78 10.99 15.30
C ASP A 190 10.74 9.53 15.73
N SER A 191 10.09 8.64 14.96
CA SER A 191 10.06 7.21 15.26
C SER A 191 11.46 6.58 15.18
N LEU A 192 12.25 6.93 14.15
CA LEU A 192 13.66 6.53 14.04
C LEU A 192 14.52 7.11 15.17
N GLY A 193 14.19 8.31 15.64
CA GLY A 193 14.94 9.05 16.66
C GLY A 193 14.53 8.82 18.11
N ARG A 194 13.56 7.94 18.39
CA ARG A 194 12.92 7.78 19.73
C ARG A 194 12.38 9.11 20.28
N LYS A 195 11.66 9.85 19.45
CA LYS A 195 10.99 11.12 19.79
C LYS A 195 9.48 11.01 19.59
N GLY A 196 8.79 12.11 19.93
CA GLY A 196 7.34 12.22 19.81
C GLY A 196 6.62 11.17 20.65
N ARG A 197 5.49 10.70 20.15
CA ARG A 197 4.66 9.71 20.83
C ARG A 197 5.42 8.45 21.23
N TRP A 198 6.27 7.94 20.33
CA TRP A 198 6.99 6.68 20.50
C TRP A 198 8.37 6.88 21.13
N GLY A 199 8.64 8.05 21.72
CA GLY A 199 9.93 8.40 22.31
C GLY A 199 10.10 8.05 23.78
N ASP A 200 11.35 8.09 24.25
CA ASP A 200 11.78 7.63 25.58
C ASP A 200 11.19 8.42 26.76
N ASN A 201 10.93 9.71 26.56
CA ASN A 201 10.52 10.65 27.61
C ASN A 201 9.04 11.06 27.49
N ASN A 202 8.19 10.17 26.98
CA ASN A 202 6.76 10.41 26.94
C ASN A 202 6.16 10.24 28.34
N ALA A 203 5.63 11.32 28.92
CA ALA A 203 5.08 11.37 30.28
C ALA A 203 3.94 10.36 30.51
N ASP A 204 3.28 9.93 29.44
CA ASP A 204 2.14 9.02 29.47
C ASP A 204 2.50 7.60 29.00
N PHE A 205 3.75 7.34 28.62
CA PHE A 205 4.23 6.01 28.26
C PHE A 205 5.63 5.74 28.84
N VAL A 206 5.64 5.15 30.03
CA VAL A 206 6.87 4.82 30.75
C VAL A 206 7.65 3.75 29.97
N GLY A 207 8.70 4.16 29.24
CA GLY A 207 9.61 3.27 28.50
C GLY A 207 9.72 3.53 26.99
N GLY A 208 8.90 4.44 26.43
CA GLY A 208 8.83 4.72 24.99
C GLY A 208 8.35 3.55 24.12
N GLY A 209 7.93 3.81 22.88
CA GLY A 209 7.40 2.79 21.99
C GLY A 209 8.38 1.63 21.78
N THR A 210 7.87 0.39 21.75
CA THR A 210 8.73 -0.78 21.54
C THR A 210 9.39 -0.72 20.15
N PHE A 211 10.41 -1.56 19.99
CA PHE A 211 11.03 -1.77 18.69
C PHE A 211 10.04 -2.22 17.62
N ASP A 212 9.17 -3.19 17.93
CA ASP A 212 8.18 -3.71 17.00
C ASP A 212 7.11 -2.65 16.67
N GLN A 213 6.71 -1.85 17.66
CA GLN A 213 5.76 -0.76 17.45
C GLN A 213 6.29 0.31 16.49
N ARG A 214 7.57 0.72 16.65
CA ARG A 214 8.20 1.70 15.74
C ARG A 214 8.42 1.13 14.34
N TYR A 215 8.76 -0.16 14.24
CA TYR A 215 8.80 -0.87 12.96
C TYR A 215 7.47 -0.74 12.22
N GLU A 216 6.36 -0.99 12.92
CA GLU A 216 5.03 -0.95 12.30
C GLU A 216 4.59 0.46 11.91
N VAL A 217 4.91 1.47 12.73
CA VAL A 217 4.62 2.87 12.40
C VAL A 217 5.41 3.31 11.16
N ILE A 218 6.73 3.13 11.15
CA ILE A 218 7.57 3.61 10.04
C ILE A 218 7.16 2.92 8.73
N SER A 219 7.02 1.60 8.73
CA SER A 219 6.66 0.86 7.51
C SER A 219 5.27 1.25 6.99
N THR A 220 4.28 1.43 7.88
CA THR A 220 2.92 1.81 7.49
C THR A 220 2.86 3.22 6.92
N ILE A 221 3.52 4.19 7.56
CA ILE A 221 3.54 5.60 7.11
C ILE A 221 4.25 5.73 5.76
N LEU A 222 5.34 4.99 5.55
CA LEU A 222 6.02 4.95 4.24
C LEU A 222 5.07 4.47 3.13
N GLN A 223 4.31 3.40 3.37
CA GLN A 223 3.43 2.80 2.37
C GLN A 223 2.17 3.64 2.11
N TYR A 224 1.50 4.10 3.16
CA TYR A 224 0.15 4.67 3.07
C TYR A 224 0.06 6.19 3.26
N GLN A 225 1.14 6.88 3.64
CA GLN A 225 1.19 8.35 3.60
C GLN A 225 2.20 8.86 2.59
N VAL A 226 3.46 8.41 2.68
CA VAL A 226 4.54 8.92 1.81
C VAL A 226 4.29 8.51 0.37
N VAL A 227 4.33 7.21 0.08
CA VAL A 227 4.16 6.73 -1.30
C VAL A 227 2.74 7.00 -1.79
N HIS A 228 1.72 6.76 -0.96
CA HIS A 228 0.34 6.95 -1.39
C HIS A 228 0.02 8.40 -1.77
N LEU A 229 0.36 9.41 -0.94
CA LEU A 229 0.07 10.80 -1.29
C LEU A 229 0.88 11.24 -2.52
N TYR A 230 2.12 10.77 -2.64
CA TYR A 230 2.94 11.07 -3.81
C TYR A 230 2.36 10.43 -5.08
N LEU A 231 1.89 9.17 -5.02
CA LEU A 231 1.15 8.51 -6.10
C LEU A 231 -0.12 9.29 -6.49
N LEU A 232 -0.84 9.86 -5.54
CA LEU A 232 -1.99 10.72 -5.86
C LEU A 232 -1.57 11.98 -6.61
N ALA A 233 -0.39 12.54 -6.31
CA ALA A 233 0.14 13.67 -7.06
C ALA A 233 0.56 13.28 -8.49
N GLU A 234 1.20 12.12 -8.68
CA GLU A 234 1.54 11.58 -10.01
C GLU A 234 0.29 11.31 -10.86
N ILE A 235 -0.79 10.83 -10.25
CA ILE A 235 -2.07 10.64 -10.95
C ILE A 235 -2.62 11.95 -11.49
N GLU A 236 -2.61 13.02 -10.68
CA GLU A 236 -3.11 14.33 -11.10
C GLU A 236 -2.13 15.00 -12.11
N ASP A 237 -0.83 14.72 -12.01
CA ASP A 237 0.17 15.16 -12.99
C ASP A 237 -0.10 14.56 -14.38
N ALA A 238 -0.35 13.25 -14.46
CA ALA A 238 -0.70 12.59 -15.71
C ALA A 238 -1.97 13.18 -16.36
N VAL A 239 -2.92 13.68 -15.56
CA VAL A 239 -4.11 14.39 -16.08
C VAL A 239 -3.74 15.75 -16.65
N GLU A 240 -2.92 16.53 -15.93
CA GLU A 240 -2.43 17.81 -16.42
C GLU A 240 -1.68 17.66 -17.74
N ASP A 241 -0.83 16.63 -17.85
CA ASP A 241 -0.04 16.33 -19.04
C ASP A 241 -0.91 15.96 -20.23
N CYS A 242 -1.94 15.13 -20.00
CA CYS A 242 -2.94 14.85 -21.02
C CYS A 242 -3.58 16.14 -21.55
N ILE A 243 -4.02 17.04 -20.65
CA ILE A 243 -4.74 18.27 -21.00
C ILE A 243 -3.84 19.27 -21.73
N LYS A 244 -2.58 19.43 -21.28
CA LYS A 244 -1.62 20.38 -21.88
C LYS A 244 -1.23 19.99 -23.30
N GLN A 245 -1.43 18.73 -23.70
CA GLN A 245 -1.02 18.20 -25.00
C GLN A 245 0.45 18.50 -25.28
N ASP A 246 1.34 18.30 -24.30
CA ASP A 246 2.76 18.55 -24.55
C ASP A 246 3.31 17.47 -25.51
N VAL A 247 3.31 17.80 -26.80
CA VAL A 247 3.80 16.96 -27.91
C VAL A 247 5.32 17.10 -28.09
N THR A 248 5.98 17.95 -27.30
CA THR A 248 7.44 18.14 -27.39
C THR A 248 8.21 17.23 -26.44
N ASP A 249 7.52 16.71 -25.42
CA ASP A 249 8.04 15.67 -24.54
C ASP A 249 7.58 14.30 -25.05
N ASN A 250 8.23 13.80 -26.12
CA ASN A 250 7.87 12.54 -26.78
C ASN A 250 8.04 11.30 -25.88
N ASP A 251 8.57 11.47 -24.67
CA ASP A 251 8.57 10.49 -23.58
C ASP A 251 7.56 10.84 -22.46
N GLY A 252 7.13 12.09 -22.27
CA GLY A 252 6.45 12.60 -21.05
C GLY A 252 5.08 11.99 -20.69
N ASN A 253 4.08 11.99 -21.59
CA ASN A 253 2.70 11.65 -21.19
C ASN A 253 2.49 10.15 -20.89
N LEU A 254 3.06 9.27 -21.71
CA LEU A 254 3.00 7.83 -21.45
C LEU A 254 3.89 7.43 -20.28
N HIS A 255 4.98 8.18 -20.07
CA HIS A 255 5.86 7.96 -18.96
C HIS A 255 5.19 8.28 -17.62
N SER A 256 4.51 9.43 -17.49
CA SER A 256 3.81 9.75 -16.23
C SER A 256 2.74 8.72 -15.87
N TRP A 257 2.00 8.18 -16.84
CA TRP A 257 1.04 7.09 -16.56
C TRP A 257 1.71 5.75 -16.21
N ASP A 258 2.84 5.42 -16.84
CA ASP A 258 3.60 4.22 -16.47
C ASP A 258 4.27 4.37 -15.10
N GLU A 259 4.64 5.58 -14.67
CA GLU A 259 5.15 5.88 -13.33
C GLU A 259 4.06 5.66 -12.26
N VAL A 260 2.80 6.04 -12.56
CA VAL A 260 1.64 5.67 -11.75
C VAL A 260 1.55 4.15 -11.59
N ALA A 261 1.63 3.38 -12.68
CA ALA A 261 1.61 1.92 -12.60
C ALA A 261 2.79 1.36 -11.75
N ALA A 262 3.98 1.94 -11.89
CA ALA A 262 5.16 1.58 -11.12
C ALA A 262 4.97 1.78 -9.61
N LEU A 263 4.36 2.90 -9.19
CA LEU A 263 4.07 3.19 -7.78
C LEU A 263 2.87 2.42 -7.21
N VAL A 264 1.95 1.98 -8.07
CA VAL A 264 0.82 1.11 -7.64
C VAL A 264 1.30 -0.32 -7.40
N ILE A 265 2.10 -0.85 -8.33
CA ILE A 265 2.43 -2.28 -8.39
C ILE A 265 3.75 -2.58 -7.66
N GLY A 266 4.81 -1.85 -7.99
CA GLY A 266 6.15 -2.05 -7.45
C GLY A 266 6.95 -3.17 -8.13
N SER A 267 8.28 -3.05 -8.06
CA SER A 267 9.22 -3.98 -8.71
C SER A 267 9.15 -5.41 -8.16
N LEU A 268 8.79 -5.57 -6.87
CA LEU A 268 8.82 -6.83 -6.14
C LEU A 268 7.68 -7.79 -6.50
N GLU A 269 6.62 -7.31 -7.15
CA GLU A 269 5.55 -8.16 -7.67
C GLU A 269 6.06 -9.05 -8.81
N GLY A 270 6.99 -8.54 -9.62
CA GLY A 270 7.50 -9.20 -10.81
C GLY A 270 6.45 -9.34 -11.91
N ALA A 271 6.78 -10.07 -12.97
CA ALA A 271 6.02 -10.05 -14.22
C ALA A 271 4.77 -10.96 -14.29
N GLY A 272 4.58 -11.86 -13.33
CA GLY A 272 3.53 -12.90 -13.43
C GLY A 272 2.13 -12.39 -13.10
N GLN A 273 1.11 -13.14 -13.55
CA GLN A 273 -0.31 -12.90 -13.23
C GLN A 273 -0.54 -12.64 -11.75
N GLY A 274 -1.24 -11.54 -11.46
CA GLY A 274 -1.59 -11.12 -10.11
C GLY A 274 -0.39 -10.68 -9.25
N GLY A 275 0.81 -10.64 -9.82
CA GLY A 275 2.04 -10.24 -9.16
C GLY A 275 2.70 -11.38 -8.37
N SER A 276 3.27 -11.06 -7.21
CA SER A 276 3.97 -12.06 -6.41
C SER A 276 2.98 -12.98 -5.70
N LYS A 277 3.17 -14.29 -5.86
CA LYS A 277 2.41 -15.31 -5.11
C LYS A 277 2.68 -15.32 -3.60
N ASP A 278 3.69 -14.58 -3.15
CA ASP A 278 4.02 -14.45 -1.74
C ASP A 278 3.88 -12.99 -1.29
N PHE A 279 2.83 -12.70 -0.52
CA PHE A 279 2.48 -11.35 -0.05
C PHE A 279 3.53 -10.71 0.87
N ARG A 280 4.64 -11.39 1.18
CA ARG A 280 5.80 -10.78 1.85
C ARG A 280 6.65 -9.96 0.90
N ASP A 281 6.58 -10.20 -0.40
CA ASP A 281 7.42 -9.57 -1.41
C ASP A 281 7.06 -8.10 -1.63
N GLY A 282 5.93 -7.79 -2.28
CA GLY A 282 5.63 -6.40 -2.64
C GLY A 282 5.36 -5.49 -1.45
N GLN A 283 5.66 -4.20 -1.64
CA GLN A 283 5.48 -3.17 -0.62
C GLN A 283 4.44 -2.10 -0.99
N PHE A 284 3.95 -2.08 -2.24
CA PHE A 284 2.98 -1.07 -2.70
C PHE A 284 1.54 -1.59 -2.71
N ILE A 285 0.60 -0.72 -3.10
CA ILE A 285 -0.85 -0.91 -3.00
C ILE A 285 -1.30 -2.26 -3.54
N TRP A 286 -0.72 -2.74 -4.65
CA TRP A 286 -1.05 -4.03 -5.24
C TRP A 286 -0.87 -5.22 -4.27
N SER A 287 0.32 -5.35 -3.67
CA SER A 287 0.62 -6.38 -2.66
C SER A 287 -0.23 -6.20 -1.40
N LEU A 288 -0.43 -4.95 -0.99
CA LEU A 288 -1.21 -4.62 0.19
C LEU A 288 -2.69 -5.02 0.03
N ALA A 289 -3.26 -4.82 -1.16
CA ALA A 289 -4.59 -5.31 -1.53
C ALA A 289 -4.64 -6.83 -1.55
N ASN A 290 -3.69 -7.51 -2.22
CA ASN A 290 -3.60 -8.96 -2.20
C ASN A 290 -3.59 -9.50 -0.77
N LYS A 291 -2.77 -8.91 0.10
CA LYS A 291 -2.67 -9.31 1.51
C LYS A 291 -3.98 -9.15 2.29
N MET A 292 -4.70 -8.04 2.10
CA MET A 292 -5.96 -7.79 2.82
C MET A 292 -7.12 -8.60 2.24
N SER A 293 -7.16 -8.81 0.93
CA SER A 293 -8.27 -9.49 0.26
C SER A 293 -8.54 -10.90 0.80
N VAL A 294 -7.49 -11.62 1.22
CA VAL A 294 -7.63 -12.96 1.81
C VAL A 294 -8.35 -12.91 3.16
N ASP A 295 -8.06 -11.92 3.99
CA ASP A 295 -8.73 -11.78 5.31
C ASP A 295 -10.19 -11.35 5.15
N PHE A 296 -10.51 -10.57 4.11
CA PHE A 296 -11.84 -10.00 3.88
C PHE A 296 -12.71 -10.82 2.92
N GLY A 297 -12.20 -11.94 2.41
CA GLY A 297 -12.92 -12.75 1.41
C GLY A 297 -13.18 -12.00 0.10
N SER A 298 -12.37 -11.01 -0.25
CA SER A 298 -12.47 -10.22 -1.49
C SER A 298 -11.40 -10.58 -2.52
N ALA A 299 -11.08 -11.88 -2.61
CA ALA A 299 -10.09 -12.43 -3.51
C ALA A 299 -10.70 -13.43 -4.51
N GLU A 300 -10.17 -13.46 -5.72
CA GLU A 300 -10.45 -14.43 -6.78
C GLU A 300 -9.13 -15.01 -7.28
N ASP A 301 -9.05 -16.34 -7.42
CA ASP A 301 -7.83 -17.07 -7.78
C ASP A 301 -6.58 -16.74 -6.95
N GLY A 302 -6.79 -16.29 -5.70
CA GLY A 302 -5.72 -15.93 -4.76
C GLY A 302 -5.24 -14.47 -4.87
N PHE A 303 -5.87 -13.64 -5.70
CA PHE A 303 -5.55 -12.23 -5.89
C PHE A 303 -6.75 -11.33 -5.55
N ALA A 304 -6.48 -10.09 -5.17
CA ALA A 304 -7.52 -9.16 -4.77
C ALA A 304 -8.40 -8.76 -5.96
N LEU A 305 -9.73 -8.78 -5.77
CA LEU A 305 -10.68 -8.32 -6.80
C LEU A 305 -10.43 -6.87 -7.23
N VAL A 306 -9.94 -6.02 -6.31
CA VAL A 306 -9.59 -4.63 -6.62
C VAL A 306 -8.38 -4.53 -7.54
N ASN A 307 -7.44 -5.49 -7.49
CA ASN A 307 -6.27 -5.46 -8.37
C ASN A 307 -6.65 -5.72 -9.83
N SER A 308 -7.63 -6.59 -10.09
CA SER A 308 -8.17 -6.79 -11.44
C SER A 308 -8.77 -5.50 -12.01
N GLU A 309 -9.53 -4.76 -11.21
CA GLU A 309 -10.06 -3.45 -11.63
C GLU A 309 -8.94 -2.41 -11.82
N ILE A 310 -7.92 -2.41 -10.94
CA ILE A 310 -6.75 -1.54 -11.09
C ILE A 310 -6.06 -1.82 -12.43
N GLU A 311 -5.83 -3.08 -12.77
CA GLU A 311 -5.21 -3.49 -14.03
C GLU A 311 -6.00 -3.00 -15.24
N ASP A 312 -7.32 -3.23 -15.26
CA ASP A 312 -8.21 -2.75 -16.31
C ASP A 312 -8.13 -1.22 -16.47
N LEU A 313 -8.08 -0.48 -15.36
CA LEU A 313 -7.95 0.97 -15.36
C LEU A 313 -6.57 1.43 -15.85
N LEU A 314 -5.49 0.73 -15.50
CA LEU A 314 -4.15 1.05 -15.99
C LEU A 314 -4.08 0.88 -17.52
N TYR A 315 -4.62 -0.21 -18.07
CA TYR A 315 -4.69 -0.40 -19.52
C TYR A 315 -5.64 0.57 -20.23
N ALA A 316 -6.80 0.86 -19.63
CA ALA A 316 -7.73 1.84 -20.17
C ALA A 316 -7.11 3.25 -20.19
N GLY A 317 -6.48 3.66 -19.09
CA GLY A 317 -5.80 4.94 -18.96
C GLY A 317 -4.69 5.11 -19.99
N LYS A 318 -3.91 4.03 -20.22
CA LYS A 318 -2.88 3.99 -21.25
C LYS A 318 -3.45 4.21 -22.66
N GLY A 319 -4.56 3.57 -23.01
CA GLY A 319 -5.21 3.79 -24.30
C GLY A 319 -5.77 5.21 -24.44
N MET A 320 -6.37 5.75 -23.38
CA MET A 320 -6.96 7.09 -23.38
C MET A 320 -5.91 8.18 -23.52
N ILE A 321 -4.80 8.10 -22.76
CA ILE A 321 -3.71 9.08 -22.84
C ILE A 321 -3.03 9.06 -24.22
N GLN A 322 -2.87 7.88 -24.84
CA GLN A 322 -2.37 7.74 -26.22
C GLN A 322 -3.26 8.41 -27.26
N SER A 323 -4.57 8.39 -27.03
CA SER A 323 -5.57 9.01 -27.91
C SER A 323 -5.88 10.47 -27.56
N TYR A 324 -5.25 11.02 -26.51
CA TYR A 324 -5.57 12.33 -25.92
C TYR A 324 -7.04 12.49 -25.52
N ASP A 325 -7.71 11.40 -25.12
CA ASP A 325 -9.08 11.43 -24.59
C ASP A 325 -9.07 11.78 -23.09
N CYS A 326 -8.68 13.01 -22.79
CA CYS A 326 -8.47 13.44 -21.40
C CYS A 326 -9.78 13.49 -20.58
N ALA A 327 -10.93 13.60 -21.25
CA ALA A 327 -12.24 13.61 -20.59
C ALA A 327 -12.58 12.23 -20.00
N ASP A 328 -12.38 11.16 -20.77
CA ASP A 328 -12.56 9.80 -20.27
C ASP A 328 -11.39 9.35 -19.38
N PHE A 329 -10.16 9.80 -19.67
CA PHE A 329 -9.00 9.59 -18.80
C PHE A 329 -9.26 10.11 -17.38
N THR A 330 -9.85 11.30 -17.24
CA THR A 330 -10.20 11.90 -15.93
C THR A 330 -11.17 11.01 -15.13
N LYS A 331 -12.03 10.23 -15.80
CA LYS A 331 -12.92 9.26 -15.12
C LYS A 331 -12.14 8.04 -14.63
N VAL A 332 -11.21 7.54 -15.46
CA VAL A 332 -10.33 6.42 -15.12
C VAL A 332 -9.47 6.74 -13.90
N VAL A 333 -8.78 7.88 -13.90
CA VAL A 333 -7.94 8.31 -12.77
C VAL A 333 -8.76 8.52 -11.50
N THR A 334 -9.97 9.09 -11.60
CA THR A 334 -10.86 9.28 -10.45
C THR A 334 -11.24 7.93 -9.85
N ARG A 335 -11.57 6.95 -10.71
CA ARG A 335 -11.90 5.60 -10.27
C ARG A 335 -10.71 4.92 -9.62
N LEU A 336 -9.53 4.98 -10.24
CA LEU A 336 -8.28 4.41 -9.72
C LEU A 336 -7.95 4.98 -8.34
N ARG A 337 -7.93 6.32 -8.22
CA ARG A 337 -7.71 7.05 -6.97
C ARG A 337 -8.60 6.57 -5.83
N ASN A 338 -9.89 6.36 -6.11
CA ASN A 338 -10.85 5.94 -5.09
C ASN A 338 -10.60 4.49 -4.66
N ILE A 339 -10.46 3.55 -5.60
CA ILE A 339 -10.36 2.12 -5.26
C ILE A 339 -9.05 1.75 -4.57
N MET A 340 -7.96 2.52 -4.78
CA MET A 340 -6.69 2.32 -4.07
C MET A 340 -6.78 2.53 -2.55
N LEU A 341 -7.86 3.15 -2.05
CA LEU A 341 -8.10 3.31 -0.61
C LEU A 341 -8.65 2.04 0.05
N ILE A 342 -9.15 1.07 -0.73
CA ILE A 342 -9.73 -0.19 -0.22
C ILE A 342 -8.77 -0.93 0.73
N PRO A 343 -7.50 -1.22 0.37
CA PRO A 343 -6.59 -1.90 1.30
C PRO A 343 -6.32 -1.11 2.59
N LEU A 344 -6.37 0.23 2.54
CA LEU A 344 -6.25 1.06 3.74
C LEU A 344 -7.48 0.93 4.65
N ILE A 345 -8.69 0.99 4.07
CA ILE A 345 -9.95 0.80 4.79
C ILE A 345 -9.99 -0.59 5.45
N GLN A 346 -9.68 -1.63 4.67
CA GLN A 346 -9.55 -3.00 5.17
C GLN A 346 -8.54 -3.10 6.31
N SER A 347 -7.39 -2.42 6.19
CA SER A 347 -6.36 -2.41 7.23
C SER A 347 -6.86 -1.78 8.53
N VAL A 348 -7.56 -0.65 8.49
CA VAL A 348 -8.14 -0.03 9.70
C VAL A 348 -9.13 -0.97 10.37
N ILE A 349 -10.04 -1.57 9.60
CA ILE A 349 -11.06 -2.50 10.12
C ILE A 349 -10.40 -3.75 10.73
N LYS A 350 -9.41 -4.34 10.06
CA LYS A 350 -8.67 -5.50 10.57
C LYS A 350 -7.94 -5.20 11.86
N TYR A 351 -7.35 -4.01 11.99
CA TYR A 351 -6.67 -3.66 13.23
C TYR A 351 -7.64 -3.23 14.32
N ALA A 352 -8.87 -2.81 13.98
CA ALA A 352 -9.92 -2.62 14.96
C ALA A 352 -10.25 -3.94 15.69
N THR A 353 -10.38 -5.06 14.97
CA THR A 353 -10.63 -6.37 15.60
C THR A 353 -9.45 -6.85 16.44
N LYS A 354 -8.21 -6.53 16.05
CA LYS A 354 -7.01 -6.90 16.82
C LYS A 354 -6.78 -6.05 18.06
N MET A 355 -7.28 -4.81 18.05
CA MET A 355 -7.07 -3.85 19.14
C MET A 355 -8.19 -3.87 20.17
N GLU A 356 -9.33 -4.52 19.88
CA GLU A 356 -10.48 -4.57 20.76
C GLU A 356 -10.11 -4.97 22.20
N GLY A 357 -10.42 -4.08 23.15
CA GLY A 357 -10.18 -4.29 24.58
C GLY A 357 -8.72 -4.16 25.03
N LEU A 358 -7.77 -3.86 24.14
CA LEU A 358 -6.39 -3.59 24.52
C LEU A 358 -6.28 -2.24 25.23
N SER A 359 -5.45 -2.18 26.27
CA SER A 359 -5.11 -0.92 26.95
C SER A 359 -4.36 0.04 26.01
N TYR A 360 -4.54 1.35 26.19
CA TYR A 360 -3.74 2.38 25.52
C TYR A 360 -2.23 2.27 25.80
N GLU A 361 -1.86 1.62 26.90
CA GLU A 361 -0.47 1.34 27.29
C GLU A 361 0.06 0.01 26.74
N SER A 362 -0.71 -0.71 25.93
CA SER A 362 -0.30 -2.01 25.40
C SER A 362 0.93 -1.89 24.50
N ASN A 363 1.89 -2.78 24.72
CA ASN A 363 3.10 -2.96 23.91
C ASN A 363 2.89 -3.78 22.63
N ALA A 364 1.64 -4.19 22.35
CA ALA A 364 1.32 -4.95 21.14
C ALA A 364 1.65 -4.14 19.88
N ASP A 365 2.26 -4.79 18.91
CA ASP A 365 2.53 -4.27 17.57
C ASP A 365 1.23 -3.82 16.88
N ALA A 366 0.13 -4.54 17.14
CA ALA A 366 -1.18 -4.22 16.59
C ALA A 366 -1.69 -2.82 16.94
N VAL A 367 -1.37 -2.30 18.14
CA VAL A 367 -1.76 -0.95 18.55
C VAL A 367 -1.09 0.09 17.66
N ALA A 368 0.24 0.04 17.57
CA ALA A 368 1.01 0.99 16.79
C ALA A 368 0.63 0.95 15.30
N LYS A 369 0.37 -0.25 14.79
CA LYS A 369 -0.02 -0.45 13.40
C LYS A 369 -1.43 0.03 13.09
N GLY A 370 -2.40 -0.29 13.94
CA GLY A 370 -3.78 0.17 13.75
C GLY A 370 -3.91 1.68 13.85
N GLU A 371 -3.14 2.31 14.74
CA GLU A 371 -3.04 3.76 14.83
C GLU A 371 -2.36 4.37 13.61
N ALA A 372 -1.28 3.78 13.11
CA ALA A 372 -0.64 4.23 11.88
C ALA A 372 -1.61 4.18 10.68
N PHE A 373 -2.33 3.06 10.48
CA PHE A 373 -3.35 2.98 9.44
C PHE A 373 -4.45 4.03 9.61
N THR A 374 -4.89 4.23 10.86
CA THR A 374 -5.92 5.21 11.17
C THR A 374 -5.44 6.63 10.83
N LEU A 375 -4.20 6.97 11.16
CA LEU A 375 -3.59 8.27 10.82
C LEU A 375 -3.43 8.47 9.31
N CYS A 376 -3.24 7.41 8.53
CA CYS A 376 -3.27 7.48 7.07
C CYS A 376 -4.70 7.70 6.53
N ALA A 377 -5.71 7.14 7.17
CA ALA A 377 -7.07 7.14 6.64
C ALA A 377 -7.88 8.38 7.07
N LEU A 378 -7.71 8.86 8.30
CA LEU A 378 -8.54 9.90 8.91
C LEU A 378 -8.62 11.21 8.11
N PRO A 379 -7.53 11.76 7.55
CA PRO A 379 -7.62 12.99 6.76
C PRO A 379 -8.60 12.87 5.58
N ILE A 380 -8.56 11.74 4.88
CA ILE A 380 -9.45 11.44 3.74
C ILE A 380 -10.88 11.22 4.23
N ILE A 381 -11.07 10.43 5.29
CA ILE A 381 -12.41 10.15 5.83
C ILE A 381 -13.06 11.44 6.33
N TYR A 382 -12.32 12.29 7.04
CA TYR A 382 -12.84 13.55 7.59
C TYR A 382 -13.33 14.51 6.50
N HIS A 383 -12.70 14.48 5.32
CA HIS A 383 -13.16 15.23 4.15
C HIS A 383 -14.58 14.82 3.71
N TYR A 384 -14.92 13.53 3.78
CA TYR A 384 -16.22 12.98 3.33
C TYR A 384 -17.26 12.82 4.45
N ASP A 385 -16.84 12.42 5.66
CA ASP A 385 -17.72 12.14 6.80
C ASP A 385 -17.04 12.46 8.13
N LYS A 386 -17.30 13.66 8.66
CA LYS A 386 -16.76 14.11 9.95
C LYS A 386 -17.24 13.26 11.13
N ASP A 387 -18.47 12.74 11.07
CA ASP A 387 -19.03 11.92 12.15
C ASP A 387 -18.38 10.53 12.15
N GLY A 388 -18.23 9.92 10.97
CA GLY A 388 -17.50 8.66 10.80
C GLY A 388 -16.03 8.79 11.23
N ALA A 389 -15.34 9.83 10.79
CA ALA A 389 -13.97 10.13 11.21
C ALA A 389 -13.85 10.25 12.73
N LYS A 390 -14.83 10.88 13.41
CA LYS A 390 -14.85 10.97 14.87
C LYS A 390 -14.98 9.61 15.54
N VAL A 391 -15.86 8.73 15.07
CA VAL A 391 -16.01 7.37 15.61
C VAL A 391 -14.69 6.60 15.48
N ILE A 392 -14.05 6.69 14.31
CA ILE A 392 -12.76 6.04 14.06
C ILE A 392 -11.68 6.62 14.97
N GLU A 393 -11.55 7.95 15.05
CA GLU A 393 -10.55 8.60 15.92
C GLU A 393 -10.73 8.24 17.40
N MET A 394 -11.98 8.17 17.88
CA MET A 394 -12.27 7.82 19.27
C MET A 394 -12.00 6.35 19.61
N ASN A 395 -12.20 5.44 18.65
CA ASN A 395 -12.01 3.99 18.87
C ASN A 395 -10.57 3.54 18.60
N MET A 396 -9.93 4.10 17.57
CA MET A 396 -8.66 3.60 17.05
C MET A 396 -7.45 4.36 17.58
N LEU A 397 -7.58 5.63 17.99
CA LEU A 397 -6.45 6.42 18.49
C LEU A 397 -6.51 6.59 20.00
N SER A 398 -5.35 6.45 20.64
CA SER A 398 -5.19 6.86 22.04
C SER A 398 -5.42 8.37 22.18
N PRO A 399 -5.88 8.83 23.35
CA PRO A 399 -6.10 10.26 23.62
C PRO A 399 -4.90 11.18 23.32
N LEU A 400 -3.67 10.65 23.39
CA LEU A 400 -2.43 11.38 23.10
C LEU A 400 -2.19 11.63 21.61
N THR A 401 -2.88 10.91 20.76
CA THR A 401 -2.68 10.92 19.29
C THR A 401 -3.83 11.57 18.56
N ARG A 402 -4.94 11.79 19.26
CA ARG A 402 -6.08 12.52 18.75
C ARG A 402 -5.65 13.96 18.48
N SER A 403 -5.76 14.37 17.23
CA SER A 403 -5.46 15.74 16.79
C SER A 403 -6.69 16.63 16.98
N ARG A 404 -7.91 16.09 16.76
CA ARG A 404 -9.13 16.90 16.67
C ARG A 404 -10.15 16.63 17.77
N PHE A 405 -10.21 15.41 18.32
CA PHE A 405 -11.20 15.07 19.35
C PHE A 405 -10.54 14.63 20.65
N ASN A 406 -10.25 15.59 21.53
CA ASN A 406 -9.75 15.32 22.87
C ASN A 406 -10.87 15.47 23.92
N PRO A 407 -11.68 14.42 24.18
CA PRO A 407 -12.57 14.46 25.33
C PRO A 407 -11.73 14.50 26.60
N LYS A 408 -12.10 15.37 27.56
CA LYS A 408 -11.58 15.29 28.92
C LYS A 408 -11.83 13.87 29.43
N LEU A 409 -10.78 13.06 29.54
CA LEU A 409 -10.83 11.69 30.05
C LEU A 409 -11.43 11.73 31.47
N LYS A 410 -12.69 11.31 31.60
CA LYS A 410 -13.31 11.07 32.89
C LYS A 410 -13.10 9.60 33.26
N GLY A 411 -11.99 9.34 33.95
CA GLY A 411 -11.85 8.28 34.95
C GLY A 411 -12.03 6.80 34.59
N THR A 412 -12.34 6.40 33.34
CA THR A 412 -12.52 4.96 33.00
C THR A 412 -12.18 4.53 31.57
N GLN A 413 -11.96 5.45 30.61
CA GLN A 413 -11.70 5.09 29.21
C GLN A 413 -10.20 4.84 28.98
N MET A 414 -9.77 3.57 29.01
CA MET A 414 -8.36 3.19 28.87
C MET A 414 -8.13 2.16 27.75
N THR A 415 -9.16 1.80 26.98
CA THR A 415 -9.07 0.71 25.99
C THR A 415 -9.39 1.17 24.57
N TYR A 416 -8.81 0.49 23.59
CA TYR A 416 -9.13 0.67 22.18
C TYR A 416 -10.43 -0.04 21.79
N VAL A 417 -11.12 0.52 20.80
CA VAL A 417 -12.28 -0.06 20.10
C VAL A 417 -13.42 -0.44 21.04
N GLU A 418 -13.78 0.47 21.96
CA GLU A 418 -14.82 0.23 22.96
C GLU A 418 -16.23 0.12 22.38
N GLU A 419 -16.51 0.78 21.26
CA GLU A 419 -17.78 0.65 20.54
C GLU A 419 -17.85 -0.62 19.68
N GLY A 420 -16.77 -1.40 19.66
CA GLY A 420 -16.64 -2.64 18.91
C GLY A 420 -16.15 -2.42 17.47
N PRO A 421 -15.52 -3.44 16.85
CA PRO A 421 -14.98 -3.34 15.49
C PRO A 421 -16.03 -3.00 14.42
N GLN A 422 -17.28 -3.44 14.62
CA GLN A 422 -18.38 -3.11 13.71
C GLN A 422 -18.68 -1.61 13.68
N ALA A 423 -18.56 -0.88 14.80
CA ALA A 423 -18.76 0.57 14.81
C ALA A 423 -17.70 1.28 13.95
N VAL A 424 -16.45 0.79 13.98
CA VAL A 424 -15.37 1.28 13.12
C VAL A 424 -15.67 0.97 11.65
N ALA A 425 -16.17 -0.23 11.33
CA ALA A 425 -16.56 -0.57 9.96
C ALA A 425 -17.73 0.28 9.44
N ASP A 426 -18.78 0.46 10.26
CA ASP A 426 -19.95 1.27 9.95
C ASP A 426 -19.59 2.75 9.71
N ALA A 427 -18.57 3.25 10.41
CA ALA A 427 -18.09 4.62 10.26
C ALA A 427 -17.50 4.92 8.87
N PHE A 428 -17.10 3.91 8.09
CA PHE A 428 -16.66 4.09 6.71
C PHE A 428 -17.80 4.22 5.70
N TRP A 429 -19.05 3.90 6.07
CA TRP A 429 -20.16 3.74 5.15
C TRP A 429 -20.42 4.96 4.24
N LYS A 430 -20.45 6.18 4.82
CA LYS A 430 -20.70 7.39 4.01
C LYS A 430 -19.53 7.69 3.08
N THR A 431 -18.29 7.51 3.55
CA THR A 431 -17.08 7.68 2.74
C THR A 431 -17.05 6.69 1.58
N MET A 432 -17.33 5.41 1.83
CA MET A 432 -17.43 4.38 0.79
C MET A 432 -18.48 4.73 -0.27
N ARG A 433 -19.65 5.25 0.15
CA ARG A 433 -20.67 5.71 -0.81
C ARG A 433 -20.24 6.93 -1.61
N ALA A 434 -19.60 7.90 -0.97
CA ALA A 434 -19.12 9.11 -1.64
C ALA A 434 -18.03 8.82 -2.67
N LEU A 435 -17.21 7.80 -2.42
CA LEU A 435 -16.13 7.33 -3.29
C LEU A 435 -16.55 6.23 -4.28
N GLU A 436 -17.83 5.82 -4.25
CA GLU A 436 -18.38 4.74 -5.07
C GLU A 436 -17.62 3.41 -4.92
N LEU A 437 -17.16 3.10 -3.71
CA LEU A 437 -16.42 1.87 -3.42
C LEU A 437 -17.38 0.66 -3.36
N PRO A 438 -17.25 -0.33 -4.26
CA PRO A 438 -18.09 -1.51 -4.22
C PRO A 438 -17.83 -2.33 -2.97
N SER A 439 -18.88 -2.72 -2.24
CA SER A 439 -18.77 -3.57 -1.05
C SER A 439 -18.04 -4.88 -1.33
N ARG A 440 -18.22 -5.46 -2.53
CA ARG A 440 -17.51 -6.67 -2.96
C ARG A 440 -15.99 -6.55 -2.95
N PHE A 441 -15.44 -5.36 -3.19
CA PHE A 441 -13.99 -5.15 -3.18
C PHE A 441 -13.46 -4.98 -1.75
N VAL A 442 -14.24 -4.32 -0.88
CA VAL A 442 -13.89 -4.20 0.55
C VAL A 442 -14.03 -5.54 1.27
N GLY A 443 -15.05 -6.33 0.94
CA GLY A 443 -15.34 -7.60 1.57
C GLY A 443 -15.84 -7.44 3.01
N SER A 444 -15.74 -8.52 3.79
CA SER A 444 -16.19 -8.59 5.18
C SER A 444 -15.18 -9.35 6.03
N LEU A 445 -14.97 -8.91 7.26
CA LEU A 445 -14.15 -9.62 8.24
C LEU A 445 -15.06 -10.17 9.35
N ASP A 446 -14.70 -11.30 9.94
CA ASP A 446 -15.42 -11.80 11.11
C ASP A 446 -15.41 -10.75 12.23
N GLY A 447 -16.59 -10.43 12.78
CA GLY A 447 -16.78 -9.35 13.75
C GLY A 447 -16.85 -7.92 13.17
N ALA A 448 -16.61 -7.70 11.88
CA ALA A 448 -16.70 -6.38 11.26
C ALA A 448 -17.04 -6.44 9.75
N ASP A 449 -18.29 -6.11 9.40
CA ASP A 449 -18.77 -6.11 8.01
C ASP A 449 -19.17 -4.68 7.57
N PRO A 450 -18.35 -4.03 6.72
CA PRO A 450 -18.63 -2.68 6.20
C PRO A 450 -19.90 -2.57 5.34
N SER A 451 -20.42 -3.69 4.83
CA SER A 451 -21.61 -3.71 3.96
C SER A 451 -22.93 -3.75 4.75
N LYS A 452 -22.87 -4.20 6.02
CA LYS A 452 -24.03 -4.43 6.87
C LYS A 452 -24.91 -3.20 7.10
N LEU A 453 -24.31 -2.03 7.32
CA LEU A 453 -25.07 -0.79 7.50
C LEU A 453 -25.83 -0.39 6.22
N GLY A 454 -25.27 -0.72 5.05
CA GLY A 454 -25.90 -0.52 3.77
C GLY A 454 -27.15 -1.35 3.56
N GLU A 455 -27.13 -2.61 3.98
CA GLU A 455 -28.29 -3.49 3.94
C GLU A 455 -29.42 -2.97 4.85
N ILE A 456 -29.07 -2.49 6.04
CA ILE A 456 -30.04 -1.90 6.97
C ILE A 456 -30.64 -0.61 6.39
N ALA A 457 -29.82 0.27 5.82
CA ALA A 457 -30.27 1.52 5.22
C ALA A 457 -31.14 1.28 3.97
N GLY A 458 -30.78 0.30 3.14
CA GLY A 458 -31.55 -0.13 1.96
C GLY A 458 -32.87 -0.82 2.33
N SER A 459 -32.88 -1.62 3.40
CA SER A 459 -34.10 -2.20 3.95
C SER A 459 -35.03 -1.12 4.51
N ALA A 460 -34.49 -0.13 5.22
CA ALA A 460 -35.26 0.99 5.76
C ALA A 460 -35.83 1.92 4.67
N SER A 461 -35.09 2.15 3.58
CA SER A 461 -35.60 2.92 2.43
C SER A 461 -36.68 2.15 1.66
N ASN A 462 -36.51 0.84 1.45
CA ASN A 462 -37.53 -0.03 0.85
C ASN A 462 -38.79 -0.12 1.73
N MET A 463 -38.64 -0.16 3.05
CA MET A 463 -39.76 -0.12 3.99
C MET A 463 -40.50 1.23 3.95
N LYS A 464 -39.78 2.36 3.84
CA LYS A 464 -40.38 3.69 3.64
C LYS A 464 -41.10 3.79 2.28
N LEU A 465 -40.56 3.20 1.22
CA LEU A 465 -41.20 3.16 -0.10
C LEU A 465 -42.49 2.32 -0.06
N SER A 466 -42.46 1.17 0.61
CA SER A 466 -43.63 0.31 0.85
C SER A 466 -44.73 1.00 1.68
N LEU A 467 -44.37 1.72 2.75
CA LEU A 467 -45.31 2.51 3.54
C LEU A 467 -45.89 3.72 2.77
N ALA A 468 -45.11 4.34 1.89
CA ALA A 468 -45.59 5.40 1.00
C ALA A 468 -46.57 4.88 -0.07
N THR A 469 -46.40 3.64 -0.54
CA THR A 469 -47.38 2.98 -1.43
C THR A 469 -48.65 2.50 -0.72
N PHE A 470 -48.59 2.21 0.58
CA PHE A 470 -49.78 1.87 1.38
C PHE A 470 -50.58 3.12 1.82
N SER A 471 -49.96 4.28 1.98
CA SER A 471 -50.67 5.51 2.39
C SER A 471 -51.48 6.17 1.27
N THR A 472 -51.19 5.86 0.00
CA THR A 472 -51.95 6.36 -1.15
C THR A 472 -53.19 5.52 -1.48
N SER A 473 -53.40 4.37 -0.82
CA SER A 473 -54.55 3.48 -1.07
C SER A 473 -55.68 3.55 -0.02
N VAL A 474 -55.59 4.44 0.99
CA VAL A 474 -56.61 4.56 2.05
C VAL A 474 -57.33 5.93 2.06
N ALA A 475 -57.00 6.85 1.15
CA ALA A 475 -57.58 8.21 1.13
C ALA A 475 -58.70 8.44 0.09
N ILE A 476 -59.31 7.40 -0.48
CA ILE A 476 -60.45 7.55 -1.42
C ILE A 476 -61.53 6.49 -1.12
N SER A 477 -62.38 6.72 -0.12
CA SER A 477 -63.77 6.19 -0.10
C SER A 477 -64.63 6.65 1.09
N VAL A 478 -64.53 7.91 1.56
CA VAL A 478 -65.57 8.46 2.45
C VAL A 478 -65.79 9.94 2.14
N LEU A 479 -66.44 10.25 1.03
CA LEU A 479 -67.09 11.55 0.77
C LEU A 479 -67.99 11.40 -0.46
N GLY A 480 -69.24 10.98 -0.25
CA GLY A 480 -70.22 10.92 -1.33
C GLY A 480 -71.42 10.04 -1.01
N SER A 481 -72.28 10.48 -0.08
CA SER A 481 -73.70 10.06 -0.01
C SER A 481 -74.46 10.93 0.98
N LEU A 482 -74.73 12.18 0.62
CA LEU A 482 -75.84 12.94 1.20
C LEU A 482 -76.25 13.99 0.16
N TYR A 483 -77.35 13.70 -0.54
CA TYR A 483 -78.38 14.61 -1.09
C TYR A 483 -79.03 13.96 -2.31
N LEU A 484 -80.25 13.44 -2.10
CA LEU A 484 -81.45 13.57 -2.95
C LEU A 484 -82.38 12.38 -2.68
N PHE A 485 -83.52 12.64 -2.01
CA PHE A 485 -84.86 12.25 -2.46
C PHE A 485 -85.90 12.79 -1.45
N PHE A 486 -86.55 13.88 -1.84
CA PHE A 486 -87.95 14.17 -1.51
C PHE A 486 -88.77 13.65 -2.70
N GLY A 487 -89.84 12.90 -2.44
CA GLY A 487 -90.75 12.34 -3.44
C GLY A 487 -91.28 10.98 -3.03
#